data_AF-A0AAD5JGV2-F1
#
_entry.id   AF-A0AAD5JGV2-F1
#
_cell.length_a   1.000
_cell.length_b   1.000
_cell.length_c   1.000
_cell.angle_alpha   90.00
_cell.angle_beta   90.00
_cell.angle_gamma   90.00
#
_symmetry.space_group_name_H-M   'P 1'
#
loop_
_entity.id
_entity.type
_entity.pdbx_description
1 polymer ?
#
loop_
_entity_poly.entity_id
_entity_poly.type
_entity_poly.pdbx_seq_one_letter_code
_entity_poly.pdbx_strand_id
1 'polypeptide(L)'
;MDVGGISQANEQERRGVRCVWTKEEEDVLLSILDEIVISGGRADCGSFKSGTVKNIETRMAFAIPNCGLKAIPHIESKLKFWKKQHRVVYDMLNTSGFGWNDVRKCIEVDSDEAWKSYVQKDSEASIFHFMRG
;
A
#
# COMPACT_ATOMS: atom_id res chain seq x y z
N MET A 1 3.69 -18.58 49.43
CA MET A 1 4.87 -17.82 48.99
C MET A 1 5.13 -18.31 47.56
N ASP A 2 4.49 -17.78 46.52
CA ASP A 2 4.68 -16.44 45.91
C ASP A 2 6.16 -16.25 45.54
N VAL A 3 6.64 -16.00 44.32
CA VAL A 3 6.14 -15.74 42.95
C VAL A 3 7.29 -16.13 42.02
N GLY A 4 7.04 -16.47 40.76
CA GLY A 4 8.10 -16.51 39.75
C GLY A 4 7.57 -16.55 38.33
N GLY A 5 6.84 -15.51 37.93
CA GLY A 5 6.30 -15.36 36.58
C GLY A 5 7.37 -15.46 35.50
N ILE A 6 7.21 -16.43 34.62
CA ILE A 6 8.03 -16.57 33.42
C ILE A 6 7.47 -15.62 32.36
N SER A 7 8.08 -14.44 32.33
CA SER A 7 8.51 -13.75 31.11
C SER A 7 7.42 -13.32 30.11
N GLN A 8 6.69 -12.27 30.47
CA GLN A 8 6.05 -11.34 29.52
C GLN A 8 7.07 -10.53 28.66
N ALA A 9 8.33 -10.97 28.55
CA ALA A 9 9.40 -10.17 27.96
C ALA A 9 9.61 -10.38 26.45
N ASN A 10 8.84 -11.26 25.77
CA ASN A 10 9.11 -11.61 24.37
C ASN A 10 7.99 -11.28 23.35
N GLU A 11 6.93 -10.58 23.78
CA GLU A 11 5.90 -10.09 22.84
C GLU A 11 6.21 -8.67 22.34
N GLN A 12 6.99 -7.89 23.10
CA GLN A 12 7.33 -6.51 22.76
C GLN A 12 8.39 -6.41 21.63
N GLU A 13 9.27 -7.39 21.49
CA GLU A 13 10.30 -7.46 20.44
C GLU A 13 9.73 -7.88 19.06
N ARG A 14 8.50 -8.40 19.05
CA ARG A 14 7.74 -8.72 17.82
C ARG A 14 7.03 -7.50 17.21
N ARG A 15 7.17 -6.32 17.81
CA ARG A 15 6.86 -5.06 17.12
C ARG A 15 7.99 -4.81 16.12
N GLY A 16 7.98 -5.63 15.07
CA GLY A 16 8.99 -5.65 14.02
C GLY A 16 9.27 -4.24 13.54
N VAL A 17 10.54 -3.96 13.32
CA VAL A 17 11.02 -2.74 12.66
C VAL A 17 10.07 -2.45 11.51
N ARG A 18 9.38 -1.32 11.57
CA ARG A 18 8.39 -0.91 10.56
C ARG A 18 9.09 -0.99 9.21
N CYS A 19 8.63 -1.89 8.33
CA CYS A 19 9.20 -2.04 7.00
C CYS A 19 9.05 -0.72 6.25
N VAL A 20 10.17 -0.05 5.98
CA VAL A 20 10.22 1.15 5.14
C VAL A 20 10.57 0.69 3.73
N TRP A 21 9.71 1.02 2.78
CA TRP A 21 9.94 0.72 1.37
C TRP A 21 10.73 1.86 0.75
N THR A 22 11.80 1.53 0.03
CA THR A 22 12.54 2.46 -0.82
C THR A 22 11.81 2.64 -2.16
N LYS A 23 12.10 3.73 -2.86
CA LYS A 23 11.56 3.96 -4.20
C LYS A 23 11.94 2.84 -5.18
N GLU A 24 13.17 2.34 -5.10
CA GLU A 24 13.63 1.22 -5.93
C GLU A 24 12.81 -0.05 -5.69
N GLU A 25 12.53 -0.40 -4.43
CA GLU A 25 11.68 -1.56 -4.11
C GLU A 25 10.24 -1.37 -4.58
N GLU A 26 9.70 -0.15 -4.51
CA GLU A 26 8.38 0.18 -5.05
C GLU A 26 8.33 0.05 -6.57
N ASP A 27 9.32 0.59 -7.28
CA ASP A 27 9.41 0.55 -8.75
C ASP A 27 9.54 -0.90 -9.25
N VAL A 28 10.36 -1.72 -8.57
CA VAL A 28 10.48 -3.15 -8.89
C VAL A 28 9.17 -3.89 -8.60
N LEU A 29 8.52 -3.62 -7.47
CA LEU A 29 7.24 -4.23 -7.14
C LEU A 29 6.16 -3.90 -8.19
N LEU A 30 6.07 -2.63 -8.63
CA LEU A 30 5.17 -2.21 -9.70
C LEU A 30 5.45 -2.95 -11.01
N SER A 31 6.73 -3.02 -11.42
CA SER A 31 7.15 -3.71 -12.64
C SER A 31 6.75 -5.20 -12.62
N ILE A 32 6.96 -5.88 -11.48
CA ILE A 32 6.57 -7.27 -11.30
C ILE A 32 5.04 -7.43 -11.41
N LEU A 33 4.27 -6.54 -10.79
CA LEU A 33 2.80 -6.58 -10.84
C LEU A 33 2.28 -6.39 -12.26
N ASP A 34 2.84 -5.46 -13.03
CA ASP A 34 2.46 -5.21 -14.42
C ASP A 34 2.68 -6.46 -15.28
N GLU A 35 3.83 -7.12 -15.16
CA GLU A 35 4.09 -8.38 -15.86
C GLU A 35 3.14 -9.51 -15.46
N ILE A 36 2.79 -9.61 -14.16
CA ILE A 36 1.81 -10.60 -13.67
C ILE A 36 0.45 -10.32 -14.30
N VAL A 37 0.05 -9.04 -14.45
CA VAL A 37 -1.22 -8.68 -15.10
C VAL A 37 -1.19 -9.01 -16.59
N ILE A 38 -0.11 -8.65 -17.30
CA ILE A 38 0.06 -8.93 -18.74
C ILE A 38 0.02 -10.43 -19.03
N SER A 39 0.59 -11.26 -18.15
CA SER A 39 0.63 -12.71 -18.29
C SER A 39 -0.64 -13.44 -17.84
N GLY A 40 -1.72 -12.74 -17.49
CA GLY A 40 -2.97 -13.36 -17.06
C GLY A 40 -2.91 -13.96 -15.65
N GLY A 41 -2.09 -13.38 -14.76
CA GLY A 41 -1.97 -13.76 -13.36
C GLY A 41 -3.17 -13.39 -12.48
N ARG A 42 -4.22 -12.80 -13.06
CA ARG A 42 -5.49 -12.51 -12.39
C ARG A 42 -6.41 -13.73 -12.42
N ALA A 43 -7.11 -13.95 -11.32
CA ALA A 43 -8.22 -14.89 -11.22
C ALA A 43 -9.50 -14.27 -11.82
N ASP A 44 -10.48 -15.11 -12.14
CA ASP A 44 -11.75 -14.68 -12.75
C ASP A 44 -12.55 -13.70 -11.86
N CYS A 45 -12.33 -13.75 -10.55
CA CYS A 45 -12.91 -12.80 -9.59
C CYS A 45 -12.17 -11.45 -9.52
N GLY A 46 -11.23 -11.19 -10.43
CA GLY A 46 -10.44 -9.96 -10.50
C GLY A 46 -9.33 -9.83 -9.45
N SER A 47 -9.16 -10.84 -8.58
CA SER A 47 -8.07 -10.91 -7.59
C SER A 47 -6.82 -11.59 -8.16
N PHE A 48 -5.69 -11.55 -7.44
CA PHE A 48 -4.51 -12.31 -7.84
C PHE A 48 -4.66 -13.79 -7.49
N LYS A 49 -4.11 -14.68 -8.32
CA LYS A 49 -4.10 -16.12 -8.06
C LYS A 49 -3.36 -16.44 -6.76
N SER A 50 -3.72 -17.57 -6.12
CA SER A 50 -2.99 -18.07 -4.95
C SER A 50 -1.49 -18.22 -5.26
N GLY A 51 -0.63 -17.91 -4.29
CA GLY A 51 0.82 -17.97 -4.46
C GLY A 51 1.45 -16.72 -5.11
N THR A 52 0.66 -15.79 -5.64
CA THR A 52 1.19 -14.56 -6.29
C THR A 52 2.12 -13.77 -5.37
N VAL A 53 1.74 -13.58 -4.10
CA VAL A 53 2.57 -12.84 -3.13
C VAL A 53 3.92 -13.54 -2.88
N LYS A 54 3.95 -14.88 -2.92
CA LYS A 54 5.19 -15.67 -2.77
C LYS A 54 6.05 -15.63 -4.02
N ASN A 55 5.43 -15.62 -5.20
CA ASN A 55 6.11 -15.38 -6.47
C ASN A 55 6.78 -14.00 -6.46
N ILE A 56 6.06 -12.95 -6.05
CA ILE A 56 6.60 -11.59 -5.91
C ILE A 56 7.79 -11.58 -4.95
N GLU A 57 7.70 -12.22 -3.77
CA GLU A 57 8.84 -12.30 -2.83
C GLU A 57 10.10 -12.88 -3.50
N THR A 58 9.93 -13.96 -4.27
CA THR A 58 11.04 -14.62 -4.98
C THR A 58 11.66 -13.69 -6.02
N ARG A 59 10.82 -12.98 -6.78
CA ARG A 59 11.27 -12.04 -7.81
C ARG A 59 11.93 -10.79 -7.22
N MET A 60 11.41 -10.26 -6.12
CA MET A 60 12.01 -9.15 -5.38
C MET A 60 13.39 -9.52 -4.85
N ALA A 61 13.55 -10.71 -4.25
CA ALA A 61 14.84 -11.17 -3.74
C ALA A 61 15.88 -11.40 -4.84
N PHE A 62 15.44 -11.73 -6.06
CA PHE A 62 16.31 -11.84 -7.23
C PHE A 62 16.72 -10.48 -7.78
N ALA A 63 15.77 -9.54 -7.91
CA ALA A 63 16.04 -8.21 -8.44
C ALA A 63 16.83 -7.32 -7.47
N ILE A 64 16.55 -7.41 -6.18
CA ILE A 64 17.19 -6.64 -5.11
C ILE A 64 17.69 -7.62 -4.04
N PRO A 65 18.94 -8.12 -4.19
CA PRO A 65 19.54 -9.00 -3.20
C PRO A 65 19.53 -8.37 -1.80
N ASN A 66 19.19 -9.16 -0.79
CA ASN A 66 19.15 -8.74 0.62
C ASN A 66 18.12 -7.64 0.97
N CYS A 67 17.10 -7.36 0.15
CA CYS A 67 16.02 -6.42 0.51
C CYS A 67 15.25 -6.81 1.79
N GLY A 68 15.32 -8.08 2.22
CA GLY A 68 14.68 -8.54 3.46
C GLY A 68 13.15 -8.55 3.42
N LEU A 69 12.54 -8.26 2.26
CA LEU A 69 11.11 -8.26 2.07
C LEU A 69 10.56 -9.69 2.07
N LYS A 70 9.47 -9.90 2.80
CA LYS A 70 8.78 -11.19 2.92
C LYS A 70 7.38 -11.08 2.31
N ALA A 71 6.88 -12.19 1.77
CA ALA A 71 5.50 -12.25 1.27
C ALA A 71 4.51 -11.74 2.33
N ILE A 72 4.66 -12.25 3.56
CA ILE A 72 3.94 -11.81 4.75
C ILE A 72 4.99 -11.43 5.81
N PRO A 73 4.89 -10.27 6.48
CA PRO A 73 3.82 -9.28 6.36
C PRO A 73 4.06 -8.18 5.30
N HIS A 74 5.26 -8.10 4.72
CA HIS A 74 5.70 -6.88 4.01
C HIS A 74 4.98 -6.63 2.69
N ILE A 75 5.06 -7.57 1.74
CA ILE A 75 4.48 -7.42 0.40
C ILE A 75 2.95 -7.38 0.50
N GLU A 76 2.35 -8.28 1.28
CA GLU A 76 0.89 -8.30 1.45
C GLU A 76 0.35 -6.97 2.00
N SER A 77 1.02 -6.41 3.02
CA SER A 77 0.65 -5.10 3.59
C SER A 77 0.79 -3.98 2.56
N LYS A 78 1.88 -3.97 1.77
CA LYS A 78 2.11 -2.97 0.73
C LYS A 78 1.05 -3.00 -0.36
N LEU A 79 0.69 -4.20 -0.85
CA LEU A 79 -0.37 -4.36 -1.86
C LEU A 79 -1.75 -3.93 -1.31
N LYS A 80 -2.06 -4.29 -0.06
CA LYS A 80 -3.30 -3.84 0.61
C LYS A 80 -3.33 -2.31 0.71
N PHE A 81 -2.21 -1.70 1.10
CA PHE A 81 -2.09 -0.25 1.17
C PHE A 81 -2.29 0.40 -0.20
N TRP A 82 -1.55 0.00 -1.23
CA TRP A 82 -1.69 0.56 -2.58
C TRP A 82 -3.10 0.39 -3.16
N LYS A 83 -3.75 -0.76 -2.94
CA LYS A 83 -5.13 -0.96 -3.37
C LYS A 83 -6.09 0.04 -2.71
N LYS A 84 -5.91 0.32 -1.41
CA LYS A 84 -6.68 1.34 -0.71
C LYS A 84 -6.38 2.74 -1.25
N GLN A 85 -5.12 3.07 -1.47
CA GLN A 85 -4.74 4.38 -2.00
C GLN A 85 -5.32 4.62 -3.39
N HIS A 86 -5.24 3.61 -4.27
CA HIS A 86 -5.87 3.65 -5.58
C HIS A 86 -7.39 3.86 -5.49
N ARG A 87 -8.07 3.15 -4.58
CA ARG A 87 -9.52 3.34 -4.36
C ARG A 87 -9.84 4.79 -4.01
N VAL A 88 -9.13 5.38 -3.04
CA VAL A 88 -9.39 6.75 -2.61
C VAL A 88 -9.13 7.74 -3.74
N VAL A 89 -8.02 7.62 -4.45
CA VAL A 89 -7.70 8.49 -5.61
C VAL A 89 -8.76 8.34 -6.71
N TYR A 90 -9.18 7.11 -7.01
CA TYR A 90 -10.23 6.85 -7.97
C TYR A 90 -11.57 7.48 -7.54
N ASP A 91 -11.96 7.33 -6.28
CA ASP A 91 -13.19 7.90 -5.73
C ASP A 91 -13.14 9.44 -5.76
N MET A 92 -11.98 10.05 -5.45
CA MET A 92 -11.77 11.50 -5.59
C MET A 92 -11.98 11.95 -7.03
N LEU A 93 -11.34 11.30 -8.00
CA LEU A 93 -11.47 11.66 -9.43
C LEU A 93 -12.89 11.49 -9.99
N ASN A 94 -13.73 10.68 -9.34
CA ASN A 94 -15.14 10.51 -9.70
C ASN A 94 -16.08 11.40 -8.85
N THR A 95 -15.54 12.28 -8.01
CA THR A 95 -16.31 13.21 -7.18
C THR A 95 -16.22 14.61 -7.76
N SER A 96 -17.36 15.30 -7.89
CA SER A 96 -17.38 16.71 -8.32
C SER A 96 -16.52 17.57 -7.40
N GLY A 97 -15.73 18.47 -7.97
CA GLY A 97 -14.83 19.33 -7.22
C GLY A 97 -13.40 18.80 -7.09
N PHE A 98 -13.07 17.68 -7.73
CA PHE A 98 -11.73 17.10 -7.76
C PHE A 98 -11.25 16.86 -9.20
N GLY A 99 -9.95 17.00 -9.43
CA GLY A 99 -9.32 16.76 -10.72
C GLY A 99 -7.88 16.29 -10.61
N TRP A 100 -7.36 15.69 -11.69
CA TRP A 100 -5.94 15.33 -11.80
C TRP A 100 -5.17 16.48 -12.45
N ASN A 101 -4.12 16.98 -11.78
CA ASN A 101 -3.16 17.88 -12.39
C ASN A 101 -1.99 17.07 -12.97
N ASP A 102 -1.95 16.98 -14.30
CA ASP A 102 -0.91 16.21 -14.98
C ASP A 102 0.49 16.84 -14.93
N VAL A 103 0.58 18.16 -14.73
CA VAL A 103 1.87 18.87 -14.60
C VAL A 103 2.49 18.62 -13.23
N ARG A 104 1.68 18.72 -12.17
CA ARG A 104 2.11 18.58 -10.77
C ARG A 104 2.06 17.13 -10.27
N LYS A 105 1.41 16.24 -11.05
CA LYS A 105 1.16 14.83 -10.71
C LYS A 105 0.45 14.67 -9.36
N CYS A 106 -0.59 15.48 -9.12
CA CYS A 106 -1.37 15.48 -7.89
C CYS A 106 -2.87 15.65 -8.13
N ILE A 107 -3.67 15.38 -7.10
CA ILE A 107 -5.10 15.67 -7.09
C ILE A 107 -5.29 17.13 -6.68
N GLU A 108 -6.04 17.89 -7.48
CA GLU A 108 -6.50 19.24 -7.16
C GLU A 108 -7.96 19.21 -6.72
N VAL A 109 -8.32 20.18 -5.88
CA VAL A 109 -9.67 20.33 -5.35
C VAL A 109 -10.12 21.78 -5.54
N ASP A 110 -11.34 21.96 -6.02
CA ASP A 110 -11.87 23.26 -6.43
C ASP A 110 -12.10 24.21 -5.23
N SER A 111 -12.34 23.66 -4.03
CA SER A 111 -12.58 24.44 -2.82
C SER A 111 -12.29 23.66 -1.53
N ASP A 112 -12.02 24.38 -0.44
CA ASP A 112 -11.86 23.78 0.89
C ASP A 112 -13.14 23.12 1.40
N GLU A 113 -14.29 23.62 0.97
CA GLU A 113 -15.61 23.08 1.28
C GLU A 113 -15.79 21.70 0.64
N ALA A 114 -15.39 21.54 -0.63
CA ALA A 114 -15.41 20.25 -1.33
C ALA A 114 -14.50 19.24 -0.63
N TRP A 115 -13.29 19.65 -0.23
CA TRP A 115 -12.37 18.81 0.54
C TRP A 115 -12.97 18.37 1.89
N LYS A 116 -13.49 19.32 2.69
CA LYS A 116 -14.08 19.02 4.00
C LYS A 116 -15.28 18.08 3.88
N SER A 117 -16.14 18.29 2.87
CA SER A 117 -17.29 17.41 2.62
C SER A 117 -16.86 15.99 2.26
N TYR A 118 -15.77 15.84 1.48
CA TYR A 118 -15.23 14.53 1.13
C TYR A 118 -14.62 13.80 2.33
N VAL A 119 -13.75 14.47 3.11
CA VAL A 119 -13.10 13.85 4.28
C VAL A 119 -14.11 13.45 5.37
N GLN A 120 -15.23 14.15 5.49
CA GLN A 120 -16.33 13.73 6.38
C GLN A 120 -16.96 12.40 5.94
N LYS A 121 -16.99 12.12 4.64
CA LYS A 121 -17.55 10.88 4.07
C LYS A 121 -16.53 9.76 4.03
N ASP A 122 -15.25 10.09 3.80
CA ASP A 122 -14.15 9.15 3.80
C ASP A 122 -13.02 9.62 4.72
N SER A 123 -13.03 9.12 5.96
CA SER A 123 -11.96 9.41 6.92
C SER A 123 -10.60 8.82 6.52
N GLU A 124 -10.54 7.81 5.64
CA GLU A 124 -9.27 7.27 5.11
C GLU A 124 -8.59 8.28 4.16
N ALA A 125 -9.35 9.23 3.58
CA ALA A 125 -8.83 10.31 2.75
C ALA A 125 -7.91 11.29 3.49
N SER A 126 -7.99 11.33 4.82
CA SER A 126 -7.15 12.18 5.66
C SER A 126 -5.63 11.91 5.48
N ILE A 127 -5.25 10.70 5.08
CA ILE A 127 -3.85 10.33 4.80
C ILE A 127 -3.28 11.11 3.60
N PHE A 128 -4.13 11.56 2.69
CA PHE A 128 -3.76 12.31 1.49
C PHE A 128 -3.63 13.82 1.70
N HIS A 129 -3.68 14.30 2.94
CA HIS A 129 -3.54 15.72 3.28
C HIS A 129 -2.27 16.37 2.71
N PHE A 130 -1.22 15.58 2.45
CA PHE A 130 0.05 16.02 1.87
C PHE A 130 0.04 16.26 0.36
N MET A 131 -1.04 15.94 -0.36
CA MET A 131 -1.16 16.21 -1.80
C MET A 131 -1.76 17.59 -2.11
N ARG A 132 -1.83 18.51 -1.13
CA ARG A 132 -2.14 19.91 -1.40
C ARG A 132 -0.90 20.61 -1.94
N GLY A 133 -1.08 21.20 -3.11
CA GLY A 133 -0.10 22.04 -3.75
C GLY A 133 0.10 23.39 -3.09
#